data_AF-A0A179RYK4-F1
#
_entry.id   AF-A0A179RYK4-F1
#
_cell.length_a   1.000
_cell.length_b   1.000
_cell.length_c   1.000
_cell.angle_alpha   90.00
_cell.angle_beta   90.00
_cell.angle_gamma   90.00
#
_symmetry.space_group_name_H-M   'P 1'
#
loop_
_entity.id
_entity.type
_entity.pdbx_description
1 polymer ?
#
loop_
_entity_poly.entity_id
_entity_poly.type
_entity_poly.pdbx_seq_one_letter_code
_entity_poly.pdbx_strand_id
1 'polypeptide(L)'
;MGTALDRTSGEGETLEQRTRAIHRLYLKALMRLDALATADGPAAGVCESEYATAQVEHKLQFHRLNVLLVQLGYVPKDLATRAEIQRELAAQTPRPGRRRPERTTRAAARAEMPVTSA
;
A
#
# COMPACT_ATOMS: atom_id res chain seq x y z
N MET A 1 -46.88 -21.24 16.52
CA MET A 1 -45.80 -20.36 17.02
C MET A 1 -44.50 -20.82 16.38
N GLY A 2 -43.89 -19.98 15.55
CA GLY A 2 -42.67 -20.33 14.81
C GLY A 2 -42.39 -19.31 13.72
N THR A 3 -42.18 -18.05 14.09
CA THR A 3 -41.65 -17.04 13.15
C THR A 3 -40.14 -17.14 13.17
N ALA A 4 -39.60 -17.90 12.22
CA ALA A 4 -38.22 -17.78 11.80
C ALA A 4 -38.04 -16.37 11.22
N LEU A 5 -37.53 -15.46 12.03
CA LEU A 5 -37.04 -14.17 11.56
C LEU A 5 -35.72 -14.43 10.84
N ASP A 6 -35.86 -14.61 9.54
CA ASP A 6 -34.84 -14.42 8.52
C ASP A 6 -34.21 -13.02 8.73
N ARG A 7 -33.17 -12.96 9.57
CA ARG A 7 -32.33 -11.78 9.69
C ARG A 7 -31.43 -11.77 8.47
N THR A 8 -31.95 -11.15 7.42
CA THR A 8 -31.19 -10.71 6.26
C THR A 8 -29.85 -10.12 6.74
N SER A 9 -28.79 -10.83 6.39
CA SER A 9 -27.39 -10.45 6.52
C SER A 9 -27.11 -9.24 5.62
N GLY A 10 -27.46 -8.06 6.10
CA GLY A 10 -27.37 -6.79 5.37
C GLY A 10 -27.09 -5.60 6.30
N GLU A 11 -26.29 -5.81 7.35
CA GLU A 11 -25.85 -4.72 8.21
C GLU A 11 -24.76 -3.92 7.47
N GLY A 12 -25.05 -2.65 7.18
CA GLY A 12 -24.08 -1.72 6.61
C GLY A 12 -22.79 -1.64 7.44
N GLU A 13 -21.72 -1.10 6.85
CA GLU A 13 -20.43 -0.91 7.52
C GLU A 13 -20.62 -0.34 8.93
N THR A 14 -20.20 -1.10 9.95
CA THR A 14 -20.32 -0.67 11.35
C THR A 14 -19.46 0.57 11.60
N LEU A 15 -19.85 1.42 12.54
CA LEU A 15 -19.05 2.61 12.90
C LEU A 15 -17.62 2.24 13.31
N GLU A 16 -17.45 1.08 13.94
CA GLU A 16 -16.14 0.55 14.32
C GLU A 16 -15.31 0.14 13.10
N GLN A 17 -15.89 -0.56 12.13
CA GLN A 17 -15.22 -0.90 10.87
C GLN A 17 -14.78 0.36 10.12
N ARG A 18 -15.66 1.36 10.05
CA ARG A 18 -15.36 2.65 9.44
C ARG A 18 -14.21 3.38 10.17
N THR A 19 -14.23 3.37 11.49
CA THR A 19 -13.14 3.92 12.33
C THR A 19 -11.81 3.22 12.03
N ARG A 20 -11.81 1.87 11.97
CA ARG A 20 -10.62 1.08 11.64
C ARG A 20 -10.10 1.39 10.22
N ALA A 21 -11.00 1.56 9.24
CA ALA A 21 -10.63 1.92 7.88
C ALA A 21 -10.00 3.31 7.79
N ILE A 22 -10.62 4.32 8.43
CA ILE A 22 -10.05 5.68 8.49
C ILE A 22 -8.72 5.71 9.25
N HIS A 23 -8.57 4.91 10.31
CA HIS A 23 -7.29 4.78 11.01
C HIS A 23 -6.16 4.28 10.10
N ARG A 24 -6.44 3.28 9.24
CA ARG A 24 -5.47 2.82 8.23
C ARG A 24 -5.07 3.93 7.26
N LEU A 25 -6.03 4.74 6.80
CA LEU A 25 -5.76 5.88 5.91
C LEU A 25 -4.95 6.97 6.62
N TYR A 26 -5.26 7.27 7.88
CA TYR A 26 -4.50 8.19 8.71
C TYR A 26 -3.04 7.76 8.84
N LEU A 27 -2.77 6.48 9.14
CA LEU A 27 -1.40 5.98 9.21
C LEU A 27 -0.67 6.03 7.88
N LYS A 28 -1.33 5.74 6.76
CA LYS A 28 -0.74 5.87 5.42
C LYS A 28 -0.35 7.31 5.12
N ALA A 29 -1.22 8.28 5.43
CA ALA A 29 -0.95 9.70 5.24
C ALA A 29 0.22 10.18 6.12
N LEU A 30 0.26 9.74 7.39
CA LEU A 30 1.35 10.06 8.30
C LEU A 30 2.69 9.49 7.83
N MET A 31 2.72 8.21 7.41
CA MET A 31 3.92 7.58 6.88
C MET A 31 4.43 8.25 5.61
N ARG A 32 3.53 8.72 4.73
CA ARG A 32 3.88 9.49 3.54
C ARG A 32 4.51 10.82 3.91
N LEU A 33 3.93 11.54 4.88
CA LEU A 33 4.46 12.81 5.37
C LEU A 33 5.87 12.63 5.98
N ASP A 34 6.06 11.59 6.80
CA ASP A 34 7.38 11.26 7.37
C ASP A 34 8.42 10.93 6.29
N ALA A 35 8.02 10.18 5.25
CA ALA A 35 8.89 9.85 4.13
C ALA A 35 9.32 11.10 3.35
N LEU A 36 8.43 12.07 3.16
CA LEU A 36 8.75 13.33 2.50
C LEU A 36 9.63 14.22 3.39
N ALA A 37 9.33 14.33 4.69
CA ALA A 37 10.13 15.10 5.65
C ALA A 37 11.56 14.57 5.81
N THR A 38 11.75 13.25 5.72
CA THR A 38 13.09 12.61 5.77
C THR A 38 13.82 12.68 4.43
N ALA A 39 13.09 12.87 3.33
CA ALA A 39 13.66 13.06 2.00
C ALA A 39 14.11 14.50 1.74
N ASP A 40 13.77 15.49 2.57
CA ASP A 40 14.22 16.89 2.49
C ASP A 40 15.73 17.12 2.73
N GLY A 41 16.58 16.23 2.21
CA GLY A 41 17.98 16.53 1.90
C GLY A 41 18.08 17.24 0.55
N PRO A 42 19.07 18.13 0.35
CA PRO A 42 19.21 18.99 -0.84
C PRO A 42 19.37 18.24 -2.19
N ALA A 43 19.38 16.91 -2.19
CA ALA A 43 19.49 16.06 -3.37
C ALA A 43 18.16 15.45 -3.85
N ALA A 44 17.05 15.59 -3.12
CA ALA A 44 15.88 14.74 -3.36
C ALA A 44 14.77 15.33 -4.24
N GLY A 45 14.83 16.62 -4.60
CA GLY A 45 13.84 17.21 -5.50
C GLY A 45 12.39 17.05 -5.06
N VAL A 46 12.13 16.88 -3.75
CA VAL A 46 10.77 16.79 -3.21
C VAL A 46 10.09 18.13 -3.51
N CYS A 47 8.98 18.07 -4.24
CA CYS A 47 8.27 19.28 -4.56
C CYS A 47 7.56 19.76 -3.28
N GLU A 48 7.79 21.00 -2.85
CA GLU A 48 7.09 21.61 -1.70
C GLU A 48 5.56 21.41 -1.79
N SER A 49 5.03 21.34 -3.02
CA SER A 49 3.62 21.05 -3.30
C SER A 49 3.18 19.64 -2.87
N GLU A 50 4.04 18.63 -2.99
CA GLU A 50 3.77 17.25 -2.56
C GLU A 50 3.76 17.14 -1.04
N TYR A 51 4.69 17.83 -0.37
CA TYR A 51 4.72 17.92 1.08
C TYR A 51 3.48 18.65 1.62
N ALA A 52 3.11 19.79 1.02
CA ALA A 52 1.88 20.52 1.38
C ALA A 52 0.63 19.65 1.19
N THR A 53 0.54 18.92 0.07
CA THR A 53 -0.57 18.00 -0.20
C THR A 53 -0.64 16.88 0.84
N ALA A 54 0.50 16.25 1.16
CA ALA A 54 0.56 15.20 2.19
C ALA A 54 0.16 15.74 3.57
N GLN A 55 0.51 16.99 3.89
CA GLN A 55 0.13 17.62 5.16
C GLN A 55 -1.38 17.86 5.24
N VAL A 56 -2.01 18.31 4.14
CA VAL A 56 -3.47 18.47 4.07
C VAL A 56 -4.17 17.12 4.21
N GLU A 57 -3.69 16.10 3.51
CA GLU A 57 -4.23 14.73 3.59
C GLU A 57 -4.15 14.18 5.02
N HIS A 58 -3.00 14.30 5.67
CA HIS A 58 -2.81 13.92 7.06
C HIS A 58 -3.81 14.61 8.01
N LYS A 59 -3.94 15.94 7.91
CA LYS A 59 -4.88 16.71 8.75
C LYS A 59 -6.34 16.29 8.53
N LEU A 60 -6.72 16.05 7.28
CA LEU A 60 -8.07 15.61 6.93
C LEU A 60 -8.38 14.24 7.54
N GLN A 61 -7.49 13.26 7.40
CA GLN A 61 -7.72 11.93 7.96
C GLN A 61 -7.71 11.94 9.49
N PHE A 62 -6.83 12.73 10.10
CA PHE A 62 -6.80 12.91 11.56
C PHE A 62 -8.12 13.50 12.09
N HIS A 63 -8.64 14.54 11.43
CA HIS A 63 -9.92 15.13 11.80
C HIS A 63 -11.07 14.13 11.68
N ARG A 64 -11.15 13.39 10.57
CA ARG A 64 -12.16 12.35 10.37
C ARG A 64 -12.06 11.25 11.42
N LEU A 65 -10.85 10.80 11.73
CA LEU A 65 -10.62 9.78 12.76
C LEU A 65 -11.11 10.26 14.13
N ASN A 66 -10.79 11.51 14.52
CA ASN A 66 -11.23 12.06 15.79
C ASN A 66 -12.75 12.15 15.89
N VAL A 67 -13.43 12.62 14.83
CA VAL A 67 -14.91 12.66 14.81
C VAL A 67 -15.49 11.26 15.02
N LEU A 68 -14.93 10.25 14.36
CA LEU A 68 -15.40 8.86 14.50
C LEU A 68 -15.12 8.29 15.89
N LEU A 69 -13.95 8.54 16.47
CA LEU A 69 -13.62 8.12 17.83
C LEU A 69 -14.53 8.77 18.88
N VAL A 70 -14.87 10.05 18.71
CA VAL A 70 -15.83 10.75 19.57
C VAL A 70 -17.22 10.14 19.44
N GLN A 71 -17.68 9.82 18.21
CA GLN A 71 -18.95 9.15 17.99
C GLN A 71 -18.98 7.73 18.56
N LEU A 72 -17.86 7.01 18.49
CA LEU A 72 -17.74 5.66 19.02
C LEU A 72 -17.70 5.64 20.55
N GLY A 73 -17.15 6.69 21.17
CA GLY A 73 -17.03 6.84 22.62
C GLY A 73 -15.89 6.02 23.25
N TYR A 74 -15.12 5.29 22.44
CA TYR A 74 -13.94 4.53 22.86
C TYR A 74 -12.97 4.36 21.69
N VAL A 75 -11.79 3.81 21.98
CA VAL A 75 -10.78 3.48 20.96
C VAL A 75 -10.83 1.98 20.65
N PRO A 76 -11.05 1.57 19.39
CA PRO A 76 -11.03 0.15 19.01
C PRO A 76 -9.72 -0.54 19.38
N LYS A 77 -9.77 -1.81 19.75
CA LYS A 77 -8.55 -2.57 20.14
C LYS A 77 -7.70 -3.00 18.95
N ASP A 78 -8.32 -3.31 17.81
CA ASP A 78 -7.63 -3.86 16.63
C ASP A 78 -7.28 -2.77 15.61
N LEU A 79 -6.70 -1.67 16.07
CA LEU A 79 -6.18 -0.63 15.18
C LEU A 79 -4.87 -1.10 14.53
N ALA A 80 -4.76 -0.86 13.22
CA ALA A 80 -3.59 -1.27 12.45
C ALA A 80 -2.30 -0.62 12.98
N THR A 81 -1.19 -1.33 12.94
CA THR A 81 0.13 -0.83 13.28
C THR A 81 0.86 -0.35 12.03
N ARG A 82 1.90 0.48 12.22
CA ARG A 82 2.80 0.91 11.15
C ARG A 82 3.38 -0.29 10.37
N ALA A 83 3.78 -1.35 11.06
CA ALA A 83 4.37 -2.54 10.44
C ALA A 83 3.37 -3.33 9.59
N GLU A 84 2.08 -3.32 9.94
CA GLU A 84 1.03 -3.94 9.12
C GLU A 84 0.79 -3.11 7.86
N ILE A 85 0.70 -1.78 7.98
CA ILE A 85 0.56 -0.88 6.82
C ILE A 85 1.78 -1.00 5.88
N GLN A 86 3.00 -1.07 6.43
CA GLN A 86 4.21 -1.30 5.62
C GLN A 86 4.15 -2.62 4.86
N ARG A 87 3.72 -3.71 5.51
CA ARG A 87 3.54 -5.01 4.86
C ARG A 87 2.51 -4.96 3.74
N GLU A 88 1.38 -4.28 3.95
CA GLU A 88 0.37 -4.07 2.90
C GLU A 88 0.92 -3.29 1.70
N LEU A 89 1.66 -2.21 1.95
CA LEU A 89 2.25 -1.38 0.88
C LEU A 89 3.31 -2.17 0.10
N ALA A 90 4.14 -2.95 0.78
CA ALA A 90 5.13 -3.81 0.15
C ALA A 90 4.50 -4.92 -0.69
N ALA A 91 3.37 -5.49 -0.25
CA ALA A 91 2.62 -6.51 -1.00
C ALA A 91 1.96 -5.95 -2.28
N GLN A 92 1.55 -4.67 -2.27
CA GLN A 92 0.95 -3.99 -3.42
C GLN A 92 1.98 -3.53 -4.46
N THR A 93 3.27 -3.53 -4.13
CA THR A 93 4.33 -3.20 -5.07
C THR A 93 4.73 -4.47 -5.84
N PRO A 94 4.34 -4.65 -7.12
CA PRO A 94 4.78 -5.81 -7.88
C PRO A 94 6.31 -5.79 -7.94
N ARG A 95 6.95 -6.85 -7.40
CA ARG A 95 8.38 -7.03 -7.58
C ARG A 95 8.66 -7.07 -9.09
N PRO A 96 9.47 -6.15 -9.65
CA PRO A 96 9.93 -6.31 -11.02
C PRO A 96 10.64 -7.66 -11.11
N GLY A 97 10.17 -8.49 -12.05
CA GLY A 97 10.49 -9.90 -12.12
C GLY A 97 11.98 -10.17 -11.99
N ARG A 98 12.34 -11.16 -11.17
CA ARG A 98 13.60 -11.86 -11.32
C ARG A 98 13.68 -12.28 -12.80
N ARG A 99 14.54 -11.61 -13.58
CA ARG A 99 14.96 -12.11 -14.89
C ARG A 99 15.45 -13.53 -14.67
N ARG A 100 14.65 -14.50 -15.11
CA ARG A 100 15.07 -15.89 -15.27
C ARG A 100 16.26 -15.83 -16.25
N PRO A 101 17.47 -16.26 -15.88
CA PRO A 101 18.50 -16.43 -16.88
C PRO A 101 18.02 -17.52 -17.83
N GLU A 102 17.60 -17.13 -19.02
CA GLU A 102 17.40 -18.06 -20.13
C GLU A 102 18.77 -18.67 -20.43
N ARG A 103 18.94 -19.89 -19.92
CA ARG A 103 20.08 -20.74 -20.17
C ARG A 103 19.94 -21.20 -21.62
N THR A 104 20.45 -20.40 -22.56
CA THR A 104 20.55 -20.75 -23.98
C THR A 104 21.46 -21.98 -24.10
N THR A 105 20.82 -23.14 -24.07
CA THR A 105 21.43 -24.43 -24.40
C THR A 105 20.85 -24.80 -25.74
N ARG A 106 21.49 -24.36 -26.82
CA ARG A 106 21.21 -24.92 -28.15
C ARG A 106 22.52 -25.28 -28.83
N ALA A 107 22.88 -26.54 -28.63
CA ALA A 107 23.76 -27.25 -29.53
C ALA A 107 23.12 -27.33 -30.93
N ALA A 108 23.91 -26.97 -31.94
CA ALA A 108 23.79 -27.42 -33.33
C ALA A 108 25.19 -27.20 -33.92
N ALA A 109 26.09 -28.19 -33.91
CA ALA A 109 26.17 -29.32 -34.82
C ALA A 109 26.16 -28.89 -36.31
N ARG A 110 27.36 -28.96 -36.90
CA ARG A 110 27.69 -29.10 -38.33
C ARG A 110 27.25 -27.99 -39.30
N ALA A 111 28.25 -27.28 -39.83
CA ALA A 111 28.49 -27.24 -41.27
C ALA A 111 29.98 -26.96 -41.51
N GLU A 112 30.70 -28.02 -41.88
CA GLU A 112 31.95 -27.95 -42.63
C GLU A 112 31.69 -27.16 -43.93
N MET A 113 32.61 -26.30 -44.37
CA MET A 113 33.07 -26.17 -45.76
C MET A 113 34.27 -25.20 -45.85
N PRO A 114 35.16 -25.37 -46.86
CA PRO A 114 36.58 -25.05 -46.75
C PRO A 114 37.02 -23.73 -47.42
N VAL A 115 38.21 -23.29 -46.99
CA VAL A 115 39.30 -22.55 -47.68
C VAL A 115 39.05 -22.05 -49.11
N THR A 116 39.33 -20.76 -49.36
CA THR A 116 40.43 -20.30 -50.25
C THR A 116 40.73 -18.81 -50.06
N SER A 117 42.02 -18.49 -49.92
CA SER A 117 42.62 -17.17 -50.04
C SER A 117 42.97 -16.87 -51.51
N ALA A 118 42.82 -15.60 -51.90
CA ALA A 118 43.67 -14.87 -52.85
C ALA A 118 43.45 -13.37 -52.64
#